data_AF-I4D567-F1
#
_entry.id   AF-I4D567-F1
#
_cell.length_a   1.000
_cell.length_b   1.000
_cell.length_c   1.000
_cell.angle_alpha   90.00
_cell.angle_beta   90.00
_cell.angle_gamma   90.00
#
_symmetry.space_group_name_H-M   'P 1'
#
loop_
_entity.id
_entity.type
_entity.pdbx_description
1 polymer ?
#
loop_
_entity_poly.entity_id
_entity_poly.type
_entity_poly.pdbx_seq_one_letter_code
_entity_poly.pdbx_strand_id
1 'polypeptide(L)'
;MKRVLRWLGLIAAIIVISVLSVKIVEYNSLVSRNTRNLERILSQNTYSEKGNVKNLITFDYDKMYVFLPYLPRDEMEKQIGFKYPKLIQALNEGINNILFVKDDKPVAYLFGYPSDTGYYINIPSGEYTKAQIEATTYQSKTREVGNSYGTPKKYVNYLLTD
;
A
#
# COMPACT_ATOMS: atom_id res chain seq x y z
N MET A 1 -42.11 -9.70 26.12
CA MET A 1 -40.76 -10.30 25.97
C MET A 1 -40.45 -10.77 24.54
N LYS A 2 -41.19 -11.72 23.93
CA LYS A 2 -40.85 -12.25 22.57
C LYS A 2 -40.79 -11.21 21.45
N ARG A 3 -41.64 -10.17 21.47
CA ARG A 3 -41.61 -9.07 20.49
C ARG A 3 -40.34 -8.23 20.61
N VAL A 4 -39.95 -7.87 21.83
CA VAL A 4 -38.73 -7.08 22.11
C VAL A 4 -37.48 -7.85 21.69
N LEU A 5 -37.41 -9.16 21.97
CA LEU A 5 -36.29 -10.01 21.57
C LEU A 5 -36.15 -10.12 20.04
N ARG A 6 -37.27 -10.14 19.30
CA ARG A 6 -37.27 -10.11 17.82
C ARG A 6 -36.75 -8.78 17.26
N TRP A 7 -37.13 -7.65 17.86
CA TRP A 7 -36.62 -6.34 17.45
C TRP A 7 -35.12 -6.18 17.73
N LEU A 8 -34.64 -6.66 18.88
CA LEU A 8 -33.21 -6.69 19.20
C LEU A 8 -32.42 -7.54 18.19
N GLY A 9 -32.94 -8.70 17.80
CA GLY A 9 -32.33 -9.53 16.76
C GLY A 9 -32.25 -8.85 15.39
N LEU A 10 -33.31 -8.14 14.99
CA LEU A 10 -33.30 -7.37 13.73
C LEU A 10 -32.30 -6.22 13.75
N ILE A 11 -32.21 -5.48 14.86
CA ILE A 11 -31.22 -4.39 15.01
C ILE A 11 -29.80 -4.96 14.92
N ALA A 12 -29.51 -6.05 15.61
CA ALA A 12 -28.21 -6.70 15.54
C ALA A 12 -27.88 -7.16 14.11
N ALA A 13 -28.84 -7.74 13.39
CA ALA A 13 -28.64 -8.14 11.99
C ALA A 13 -28.34 -6.95 11.07
N ILE A 14 -29.05 -5.81 11.24
CA ILE A 14 -28.80 -4.59 10.47
C ILE A 14 -27.38 -4.08 10.71
N ILE A 15 -26.93 -4.03 11.97
CA ILE A 15 -25.57 -3.60 12.32
C ILE A 15 -24.53 -4.47 11.61
N VAL A 16 -24.70 -5.80 11.66
CA VAL A 16 -23.79 -6.74 10.99
C VAL A 16 -23.76 -6.50 9.48
N ILE A 17 -24.92 -6.35 8.83
CA ILE A 17 -25.03 -6.08 7.39
C ILE A 17 -24.36 -4.76 7.03
N SER A 18 -24.55 -3.70 7.82
CA SER A 18 -23.90 -2.40 7.60
C SER A 18 -22.38 -2.51 7.66
N VAL A 19 -21.82 -3.21 8.66
CA VAL A 19 -20.38 -3.42 8.78
C VAL A 19 -19.82 -4.20 7.59
N LEU A 20 -20.52 -5.27 7.18
CA LEU A 20 -20.13 -6.05 6.00
C LEU A 20 -20.16 -5.20 4.72
N SER A 21 -21.19 -4.37 4.56
CA SER A 21 -21.34 -3.49 3.39
C SER A 21 -20.18 -2.50 3.28
N VAL A 22 -19.76 -1.89 4.40
CA VAL A 22 -18.59 -1.00 4.43
C VAL A 22 -17.33 -1.72 3.96
N LYS A 23 -17.08 -2.94 4.46
CA LYS A 23 -15.91 -3.75 4.02
C LYS A 23 -15.94 -4.08 2.54
N ILE A 24 -17.12 -4.37 1.98
CA ILE A 24 -17.28 -4.66 0.54
C ILE A 24 -16.98 -3.42 -0.30
N VAL A 25 -17.52 -2.26 0.08
CA VAL A 25 -17.25 -0.98 -0.60
C VAL A 25 -15.76 -0.64 -0.55
N GLU A 26 -15.13 -0.82 0.61
CA GLU A 26 -13.70 -0.56 0.78
C GLU A 26 -12.85 -1.51 -0.07
N TYR A 27 -13.15 -2.81 -0.05
CA TYR A 27 -12.46 -3.82 -0.85
C TYR A 27 -12.54 -3.54 -2.36
N ASN A 28 -13.68 -3.03 -2.81
CA ASN A 28 -13.93 -2.67 -4.20
C ASN A 28 -13.52 -1.25 -4.56
N SER A 29 -13.00 -0.48 -3.60
CA SER A 29 -12.47 0.86 -3.87
C SER A 29 -11.35 0.82 -4.91
N LEU A 30 -11.25 1.89 -5.70
CA LEU A 30 -10.19 2.03 -6.70
C LEU A 30 -8.80 1.84 -6.07
N VAL A 31 -8.58 2.46 -4.90
CA VAL A 31 -7.33 2.34 -4.11
C VAL A 31 -6.99 0.89 -3.83
N SER A 32 -7.93 0.14 -3.25
CA SER A 32 -7.67 -1.24 -2.85
C SER A 32 -7.45 -2.15 -4.05
N ARG A 33 -8.14 -1.91 -5.18
CA ARG A 33 -7.91 -2.66 -6.42
C ARG A 33 -6.51 -2.40 -7.00
N ASN A 34 -6.12 -1.14 -7.09
CA ASN A 34 -4.81 -0.74 -7.62
C ASN A 34 -3.66 -1.22 -6.72
N THR A 35 -3.78 -1.04 -5.40
CA THR A 35 -2.83 -1.57 -4.41
C THR A 35 -2.63 -3.06 -4.61
N ARG A 36 -3.71 -3.87 -4.58
CA ARG A 36 -3.59 -5.33 -4.71
C ARG A 36 -2.98 -5.75 -6.05
N ASN A 37 -3.33 -5.05 -7.13
CA ASN A 37 -2.77 -5.36 -8.45
C ASN A 37 -1.26 -5.10 -8.48
N LEU A 38 -0.83 -3.96 -7.94
CA LEU A 38 0.59 -3.61 -7.85
C LEU A 38 1.36 -4.53 -6.91
N GLU A 39 0.82 -4.82 -5.72
CA GLU A 39 1.39 -5.79 -4.77
C GLU A 39 1.59 -7.17 -5.41
N ARG A 40 0.61 -7.64 -6.18
CA ARG A 40 0.70 -8.91 -6.92
C ARG A 40 1.82 -8.86 -7.96
N ILE A 41 1.93 -7.78 -8.72
CA ILE A 41 3.01 -7.59 -9.71
C ILE A 41 4.39 -7.63 -9.04
N LEU A 42 4.54 -6.92 -7.91
CA LEU A 42 5.81 -6.78 -7.19
C LEU A 42 6.22 -8.06 -6.43
N SER A 43 5.26 -8.78 -5.86
CA SER A 43 5.54 -10.00 -5.07
C SER A 43 5.79 -11.25 -5.93
N GLN A 44 5.20 -11.34 -7.13
CA GLN A 44 5.32 -12.52 -7.99
C GLN A 44 6.60 -12.54 -8.84
N ASN A 45 7.44 -11.50 -8.77
CA ASN A 45 8.65 -11.34 -9.59
C ASN A 45 8.41 -11.60 -11.09
N THR A 46 7.23 -11.23 -11.60
CA THR A 46 6.81 -11.58 -12.97
C THR A 46 7.58 -10.80 -14.05
N TYR A 47 8.33 -9.77 -13.66
CA TYR A 47 9.11 -8.93 -14.55
C TYR A 47 10.60 -9.26 -14.53
N SER A 48 11.32 -8.85 -15.58
CA SER A 48 12.77 -9.02 -15.71
C SER A 48 13.56 -8.36 -14.58
N GLU A 49 14.77 -8.89 -14.33
CA GLU A 49 15.72 -8.36 -13.33
C GLU A 49 15.99 -6.86 -13.47
N LYS A 50 15.82 -6.30 -14.68
CA LYS A 50 15.87 -4.87 -14.95
C LYS A 50 14.69 -4.46 -15.82
N GLY A 51 14.15 -3.27 -15.61
CA GLY A 51 13.07 -2.70 -16.43
C GLY A 51 12.85 -1.22 -16.19
N ASN A 52 11.83 -0.65 -16.84
CA ASN A 52 11.38 0.72 -16.58
C ASN A 52 10.19 0.70 -15.59
N VAL A 53 10.17 1.65 -14.65
CA VAL A 53 9.14 1.69 -13.58
C VAL A 53 7.73 1.94 -14.13
N LYS A 54 7.59 2.65 -15.26
CA LYS A 54 6.29 2.86 -15.93
C LYS A 54 5.61 1.54 -16.33
N ASN A 55 6.38 0.47 -16.47
CA ASN A 55 5.83 -0.85 -16.82
C ASN A 55 5.29 -1.61 -15.58
N LEU A 56 5.70 -1.21 -14.37
CA LEU A 56 5.22 -1.77 -13.10
C LEU A 56 3.94 -1.07 -12.62
N ILE A 57 3.92 0.26 -12.70
CA ILE A 57 2.81 1.08 -12.22
C ILE A 57 1.85 1.35 -13.38
N THR A 58 0.76 0.57 -13.43
CA THR A 58 -0.16 0.53 -14.59
C THR A 58 -1.44 1.36 -14.42
N PHE A 59 -1.55 2.11 -13.32
CA PHE A 59 -2.67 3.00 -13.04
C PHE A 59 -2.21 4.47 -13.13
N ASP A 60 -3.15 5.39 -13.34
CA ASP A 60 -2.83 6.82 -13.41
C ASP A 60 -2.65 7.44 -12.01
N TYR A 61 -1.70 8.36 -11.89
CA TYR A 61 -1.36 9.12 -10.69
C TYR A 61 -0.58 10.38 -11.10
N ASP A 62 -0.61 11.42 -10.27
CA ASP A 62 0.15 12.66 -10.49
C ASP A 62 1.41 12.68 -9.61
N LYS A 63 1.29 12.18 -8.39
CA LYS A 63 2.34 12.20 -7.36
C LYS A 63 2.48 10.86 -6.65
N MET A 64 3.71 10.56 -6.24
CA MET A 64 4.07 9.46 -5.35
C MET A 64 4.78 10.03 -4.12
N TYR A 65 4.26 9.71 -2.95
CA TYR A 65 4.82 10.09 -1.65
C TYR A 65 5.45 8.87 -1.00
N VAL A 66 6.71 8.96 -0.63
CA VAL A 66 7.46 7.94 0.12
C VAL A 66 7.73 8.49 1.50
N PHE A 67 7.00 8.01 2.50
CA PHE A 67 7.06 8.57 3.85
C PHE A 67 8.25 8.04 4.64
N LEU A 68 8.78 8.89 5.52
CA LEU A 68 9.81 8.50 6.47
C LEU A 68 9.24 7.54 7.52
N PRO A 69 10.06 6.61 8.03
CA PRO A 69 9.77 5.90 9.28
C PRO A 69 9.43 6.90 10.39
N TYR A 70 8.54 6.50 11.31
CA TYR A 70 8.11 7.30 12.47
C TYR A 70 7.40 8.62 12.14
N LEU A 71 7.17 8.97 10.87
CA LEU A 71 6.47 10.19 10.51
C LEU A 71 5.01 10.12 10.99
N PRO A 72 4.54 11.05 11.86
CA PRO A 72 3.17 11.02 12.37
C PRO A 72 2.16 11.20 11.24
N ARG A 73 0.97 10.60 11.41
CA ARG A 73 -0.11 10.72 10.41
C ARG A 73 -0.46 12.16 10.08
N ASP A 74 -0.56 13.01 11.10
CA ASP A 74 -0.93 14.41 10.89
C ASP A 74 0.12 15.18 10.07
N GLU A 75 1.39 14.76 10.12
CA GLU A 75 2.45 15.33 9.27
C GLU A 75 2.41 14.77 7.85
N MET A 76 2.13 13.48 7.68
CA MET A 76 1.87 12.90 6.36
C MET A 76 0.68 13.57 5.67
N GLU A 77 -0.41 13.82 6.41
CA GLU A 77 -1.60 14.52 5.89
C GLU A 77 -1.30 15.99 5.52
N LYS A 78 -0.41 16.66 6.25
CA LYS A 78 0.09 17.98 5.86
C LYS A 78 0.89 17.93 4.57
N GLN A 79 1.73 16.91 4.37
CA GLN A 79 2.54 16.76 3.16
C GLN A 79 1.68 16.50 1.92
N ILE A 80 0.65 15.66 2.02
CA ILE A 80 -0.22 15.33 0.89
C ILE A 80 -1.33 16.37 0.65
N GLY A 81 -1.59 17.26 1.61
CA GLY A 81 -2.57 18.34 1.49
C GLY A 81 -4.03 17.94 1.77
N PHE A 82 -4.29 16.70 2.20
CA PHE A 82 -5.64 16.22 2.52
C PHE A 82 -5.63 15.15 3.61
N LYS A 83 -6.81 14.90 4.19
CA LYS A 83 -7.00 13.85 5.20
C LYS A 83 -7.12 12.48 4.56
N TYR A 84 -6.34 11.52 5.05
CA TYR A 84 -6.41 10.14 4.62
C TYR A 84 -6.27 9.20 5.83
N PRO A 85 -7.40 8.77 6.43
CA PRO A 85 -7.40 8.00 7.68
C PRO A 85 -6.64 6.67 7.65
N LYS A 86 -6.36 6.14 6.44
CA LYS A 86 -5.64 4.89 6.24
C LYS A 86 -4.12 5.04 6.26
N LEU A 87 -3.59 6.26 6.35
CA LEU A 87 -2.16 6.46 6.57
C LEU A 87 -1.75 5.91 7.92
N ILE A 88 -0.66 5.13 7.92
CA ILE A 88 -0.13 4.48 9.11
C ILE A 88 1.28 4.98 9.37
N GLN A 89 1.53 5.42 10.60
CA GLN A 89 2.88 5.73 11.06
C GLN A 89 3.68 4.43 11.14
N ALA A 90 4.75 4.36 10.35
CA ALA A 90 5.71 3.27 10.41
C ALA A 90 6.43 3.28 11.76
N LEU A 91 6.39 2.15 12.49
CA LEU A 91 7.01 2.05 13.81
C LEU A 91 8.46 1.53 13.76
N ASN A 92 8.95 1.13 12.59
CA ASN A 92 10.36 0.77 12.37
C ASN A 92 10.76 1.14 10.94
N GLU A 93 12.06 1.11 10.68
CA GLU A 93 12.64 1.21 9.34
C GLU A 93 12.37 -0.05 8.49
N GLY A 94 12.69 0.02 7.19
CA GLY A 94 12.60 -1.13 6.29
C GLY A 94 11.17 -1.55 5.94
N ILE A 95 10.21 -0.63 6.03
CA ILE A 95 8.80 -0.81 5.68
C ILE A 95 8.47 0.00 4.43
N ASN A 96 7.64 -0.53 3.53
CA ASN A 96 7.05 0.30 2.49
C ASN A 96 6.01 1.21 3.16
N ASN A 97 6.06 2.51 2.87
CA ASN A 97 5.01 3.45 3.23
C ASN A 97 4.86 4.47 2.09
N ILE A 98 4.17 4.05 1.02
CA ILE A 98 4.17 4.74 -0.27
C ILE A 98 2.73 5.01 -0.71
N LEU A 99 2.38 6.28 -0.88
CA LEU A 99 1.06 6.70 -1.35
C LEU A 99 1.14 7.27 -2.77
N PHE A 100 0.28 6.77 -3.65
CA PHE A 100 0.04 7.33 -4.97
C PHE A 100 -1.22 8.19 -4.94
N VAL A 101 -1.14 9.39 -5.52
CA VAL A 101 -2.20 10.40 -5.49
C VAL A 101 -2.53 10.85 -6.92
N LYS A 102 -3.83 10.99 -7.21
CA LYS A 102 -4.39 11.58 -8.42
C LYS A 102 -5.46 12.60 -8.03
N ASP A 103 -5.40 13.83 -8.55
CA ASP A 103 -6.40 14.88 -8.27
C ASP A 103 -6.73 15.03 -6.77
N ASP A 104 -5.69 15.10 -5.92
CA ASP A 104 -5.76 15.17 -4.45
C ASP A 104 -6.54 14.02 -3.80
N LYS A 105 -6.57 12.85 -4.45
CA LYS A 105 -7.19 11.63 -3.93
C LYS A 105 -6.21 10.46 -3.97
N PRO A 106 -6.24 9.57 -2.97
CA PRO A 106 -5.44 8.37 -3.00
C PRO A 106 -5.90 7.47 -4.15
N VAL A 107 -4.96 6.89 -4.89
CA VAL A 107 -5.24 5.91 -5.95
C VAL A 107 -4.55 4.57 -5.74
N ALA A 108 -3.50 4.52 -4.93
CA ALA A 108 -2.92 3.29 -4.40
C ALA A 108 -2.12 3.62 -3.14
N TYR A 109 -2.06 2.70 -2.18
CA TYR A 109 -1.26 2.82 -0.97
C TYR A 109 -0.56 1.50 -0.71
N LEU A 110 0.78 1.51 -0.70
CA LEU A 110 1.62 0.37 -0.36
C LEU A 110 2.13 0.56 1.06
N PHE A 111 1.70 -0.32 1.95
CA PHE A 111 2.13 -0.30 3.35
C PHE A 111 2.43 -1.71 3.83
N GLY A 112 3.60 -1.92 4.43
CA GLY A 112 3.93 -3.18 5.06
C GLY A 112 5.40 -3.58 4.94
N TYR A 113 5.80 -4.51 5.80
CA TYR A 113 7.16 -5.03 5.80
C TYR A 113 7.36 -5.98 4.63
N PRO A 114 8.53 -5.95 3.98
CA PRO A 114 8.84 -6.84 2.87
C PRO A 114 8.80 -8.32 3.26
N SER A 115 9.05 -8.63 4.53
CA SER A 115 8.88 -9.97 5.11
C SER A 115 7.44 -10.48 5.07
N ASP A 116 6.46 -9.59 4.94
CA ASP A 116 5.03 -9.94 4.94
C ASP A 116 4.38 -9.69 3.58
N THR A 117 4.82 -8.66 2.85
CA THR A 117 4.31 -8.32 1.51
C THR A 117 5.01 -9.06 0.38
N GLY A 118 6.22 -9.58 0.60
CA GLY A 118 7.04 -10.25 -0.42
C GLY A 118 7.79 -9.31 -1.36
N TYR A 119 7.77 -7.99 -1.13
CA TYR A 119 8.51 -7.02 -1.94
C TYR A 119 8.91 -5.77 -1.16
N TYR A 120 9.94 -5.07 -1.64
CA TYR A 120 10.38 -3.77 -1.14
C TYR A 120 10.72 -2.84 -2.30
N ILE A 121 10.22 -1.60 -2.27
CA ILE A 121 10.62 -0.54 -3.20
C ILE A 121 11.70 0.29 -2.51
N ASN A 122 12.95 0.12 -2.96
CA ASN A 122 14.09 0.87 -2.48
C ASN A 122 14.25 2.16 -3.29
N ILE A 123 13.69 3.22 -2.74
CA ILE A 123 13.76 4.60 -3.21
C ILE A 123 13.86 5.51 -1.96
N PRO A 124 14.59 6.64 -2.02
CA PRO A 124 14.59 7.60 -0.92
C PRO A 124 13.19 8.10 -0.56
N SER A 125 13.01 8.52 0.69
CA SER A 125 11.80 9.21 1.11
C SER A 125 11.69 10.58 0.44
N GLY A 126 10.47 10.96 0.05
CA GLY A 126 10.24 12.22 -0.65
C GLY A 126 8.93 12.25 -1.43
N GLU A 127 8.72 13.37 -2.12
CA GLU A 127 7.65 13.57 -3.09
C GLU A 127 8.22 13.47 -4.50
N TYR A 128 7.55 12.68 -5.35
CA TYR A 128 7.93 12.47 -6.73
C TYR A 128 6.76 12.72 -7.66
N THR A 129 7.00 13.44 -8.74
CA THR A 129 6.04 13.58 -9.84
C THR A 129 5.99 12.29 -10.66
N LYS A 130 4.87 12.06 -11.35
CA LYS A 130 4.73 10.98 -12.34
C LYS A 130 5.91 10.94 -13.31
N ALA A 131 6.29 12.09 -13.88
CA ALA A 131 7.37 12.17 -14.85
C ALA A 131 8.73 11.73 -14.28
N GLN A 132 9.04 12.10 -13.04
CA GLN A 132 10.27 11.64 -12.37
C GLN A 132 10.26 10.12 -12.23
N ILE A 133 9.16 9.53 -11.74
CA ILE A 133 9.07 8.09 -11.53
C ILE A 133 9.08 7.30 -12.85
N GLU A 134 8.36 7.74 -13.88
CA GLU A 134 8.31 7.04 -15.16
C GLU A 134 9.61 7.14 -15.97
N ALA A 135 10.44 8.14 -15.69
CA ALA A 135 11.79 8.24 -16.24
C ALA A 135 12.74 7.21 -15.61
N THR A 136 12.49 6.77 -14.37
CA THR A 136 13.38 5.84 -13.66
C THR A 136 13.33 4.41 -14.20
N THR A 137 14.44 3.72 -14.02
CA THR A 137 14.54 2.27 -14.20
C THR A 137 14.60 1.59 -12.84
N TYR A 138 14.36 0.27 -12.83
CA TYR A 138 14.55 -0.53 -11.63
C TYR A 138 15.49 -1.70 -11.92
N GLN A 139 16.19 -2.13 -10.87
CA GLN A 139 16.82 -3.43 -10.78
C GLN A 139 16.17 -4.22 -9.64
N SER A 140 15.73 -5.44 -9.91
CA SER A 140 15.14 -6.31 -8.90
C SER A 140 16.13 -7.40 -8.49
N LYS A 141 16.21 -7.68 -7.18
CA LYS A 141 16.99 -8.78 -6.62
C LYS A 141 16.19 -9.46 -5.51
N THR A 142 16.20 -10.79 -5.49
CA THR A 142 15.64 -11.51 -4.33
C THR A 142 16.56 -11.34 -3.13
N ARG A 143 15.97 -11.01 -1.98
CA ARG A 143 16.65 -10.87 -0.69
C ARG A 143 16.03 -11.83 0.32
N GLU A 144 16.84 -12.23 1.29
CA GLU A 144 16.41 -13.05 2.42
C GLU A 144 16.43 -12.21 3.69
N VAL A 145 15.36 -12.30 4.49
CA VAL A 145 15.31 -11.77 5.85
C VAL A 145 15.32 -12.97 6.79
N GLY A 146 16.37 -13.05 7.61
CA GLY A 146 16.45 -14.07 8.66
C GLY A 146 15.30 -13.92 9.65
N ASN A 147 14.83 -15.05 10.19
CA ASN A 147 13.88 -15.07 11.29
C ASN A 147 14.34 -16.07 12.36
N SER A 148 13.80 -15.93 13.57
CA SER A 148 14.09 -16.82 14.71
C SER A 148 13.59 -18.26 14.52
N TYR A 149 12.82 -18.54 13.46
CA TYR A 149 12.20 -19.84 13.18
C TYR A 149 12.97 -20.69 12.16
N GLY A 150 14.15 -20.24 11.70
CA GLY A 150 15.09 -21.05 10.93
C GLY A 150 14.82 -21.18 9.43
N THR A 151 13.72 -20.60 8.90
CA THR A 151 13.49 -20.52 7.44
C THR A 151 13.43 -19.05 7.03
N PRO A 152 14.46 -18.50 6.37
CA PRO A 152 14.47 -17.10 5.94
C PRO A 152 13.27 -16.77 5.05
N LYS A 153 12.60 -15.65 5.32
CA LYS A 153 11.55 -15.15 4.43
C LYS A 153 12.21 -14.46 3.24
N LYS A 154 11.66 -14.66 2.03
CA LYS A 154 12.16 -14.07 0.79
C LYS A 154 11.29 -12.91 0.35
N TYR A 155 11.92 -11.88 -0.22
CA TYR A 155 11.22 -10.78 -0.86
C TYR A 155 11.99 -10.25 -2.06
N VAL A 156 11.28 -9.61 -2.99
CA VAL A 156 11.88 -8.95 -4.14
C VAL A 156 12.21 -7.51 -3.79
N ASN A 157 13.49 -7.13 -3.88
CA ASN A 157 13.96 -5.76 -3.65
C ASN A 157 14.10 -5.04 -4.99
N TYR A 158 13.25 -4.04 -5.24
CA TYR A 158 13.29 -3.17 -6.40
C TYR A 158 14.10 -1.92 -6.07
N LEU A 159 15.32 -1.82 -6.57
CA LEU A 159 16.14 -0.61 -6.49
C LEU A 159 15.81 0.31 -7.66
N LEU A 160 15.24 1.47 -7.37
CA LEU A 160 14.97 2.49 -8.38
C LEU A 160 16.23 3.31 -8.64
N THR A 161 16.58 3.47 -9.91
CA THR A 161 17.76 4.21 -10.37
C THR A 161 17.36 5.14 -11.52
N ASP A 162 17.82 6.38 -11.44
CA ASP A 162 17.70 7.37 -12.51
C ASP A 162 18.41 6.93 -13.80
#